data_AF-G7QC61-F1
#
_entry.id   AF-G7QC61-F1
#
_cell.length_a   1.000
_cell.length_b   1.000
_cell.length_c   1.000
_cell.angle_alpha   90.00
_cell.angle_beta   90.00
_cell.angle_gamma   90.00
#
_symmetry.space_group_name_H-M   'P 1'
#
loop_
_entity.id
_entity.type
_entity.pdbx_description
1 polymer ?
#
loop_
_entity_poly.entity_id
_entity_poly.type
_entity_poly.pdbx_seq_one_letter_code
_entity_poly.pdbx_strand_id
1 'polypeptide(L)'
;MGYFLVAICCGIASAMIASSKGRSAGGWFFLGLLLGPFGVIFAAIAGKEGPAGDERKCPFCAEFIKKEAVVCKHCGKDVSGAGTDPDSTIPCTQCGHENPLRAYKCEGCGHYFQD
;
A
#
# COMPACT_ATOMS: atom_id res chain seq x y z
N MET A 1 -4.80 -7.35 42.74
CA MET A 1 -3.45 -6.93 42.32
C MET A 1 -2.89 -7.76 41.16
N GLY A 2 -2.88 -9.10 41.23
CA GLY A 2 -2.29 -9.95 40.18
C GLY A 2 -2.96 -9.88 38.79
N TYR A 3 -4.29 -9.71 38.73
CA TYR A 3 -5.03 -9.65 37.45
C TYR A 3 -4.61 -8.47 36.57
N PHE A 4 -4.31 -7.31 37.17
CA PHE A 4 -3.85 -6.14 36.42
C PHE A 4 -2.48 -6.36 35.77
N LEU A 5 -1.55 -7.05 36.44
CA LEU A 5 -0.25 -7.39 35.86
C LEU A 5 -0.40 -8.37 34.68
N VAL A 6 -1.26 -9.38 34.83
CA VAL A 6 -1.55 -10.33 33.75
C VAL A 6 -2.21 -9.63 32.56
N ALA A 7 -3.18 -8.75 32.79
CA ALA A 7 -3.86 -8.00 31.75
C ALA A 7 -2.90 -7.07 30.98
N ILE A 8 -1.97 -6.40 31.67
CA ILE A 8 -0.97 -5.54 31.03
C ILE A 8 -0.02 -6.36 30.15
N CYS A 9 0.51 -7.48 30.65
CA CYS A 9 1.37 -8.37 29.86
C CYS A 9 0.66 -8.93 28.62
N CYS A 10 -0.60 -9.36 28.76
CA CYS A 10 -1.42 -9.85 27.65
C CYS A 10 -1.73 -8.73 26.63
N GLY A 11 -1.97 -7.50 27.08
CA GLY A 11 -2.15 -6.34 26.23
C GLY A 11 -0.92 -6.06 25.37
N ILE A 12 0.27 -6.04 25.97
CA ILE A 12 1.55 -5.81 25.26
C ILE A 12 1.79 -6.92 24.22
N ALA A 13 1.61 -8.18 24.60
CA ALA A 13 1.77 -9.31 23.69
C ALA A 13 0.82 -9.21 22.48
N SER A 14 -0.45 -8.87 22.72
CA SER A 14 -1.45 -8.68 21.66
C SER A 14 -1.07 -7.53 20.71
N ALA A 15 -0.54 -6.43 21.26
CA ALA A 15 -0.08 -5.27 20.50
C ALA A 15 1.13 -5.60 19.61
N MET A 16 2.10 -6.36 20.13
CA MET A 16 3.28 -6.79 19.37
C MET A 16 2.88 -7.71 18.20
N ILE A 17 1.98 -8.66 18.43
CA ILE A 17 1.47 -9.57 17.40
C ILE A 17 0.72 -8.79 16.32
N ALA A 18 -0.14 -7.84 16.69
CA ALA A 18 -0.88 -7.02 15.74
C ALA A 18 0.03 -6.10 14.92
N SER A 19 1.05 -5.49 15.55
CA SER A 19 2.01 -4.61 14.88
C SER A 19 2.82 -5.35 13.81
N SER A 20 3.24 -6.59 14.10
CA SER A 20 3.92 -7.45 13.12
C SER A 20 3.05 -7.77 11.88
N LYS A 21 1.72 -7.71 12.06
CA LYS A 21 0.71 -7.99 11.03
C LYS A 21 0.22 -6.72 10.30
N GLY A 22 0.86 -5.58 10.52
CA GLY A 22 0.51 -4.32 9.86
C GLY A 22 -0.82 -3.71 10.35
N ARG A 23 -1.32 -4.17 11.49
CA ARG A 23 -2.58 -3.74 12.10
C ARG A 23 -2.31 -2.71 13.21
N SER A 24 -3.31 -1.91 13.58
CA SER A 24 -3.17 -0.85 14.59
C SER A 24 -2.80 -1.41 15.98
N ALA A 25 -1.55 -1.23 16.39
CA ALA A 25 -1.04 -1.72 17.68
C ALA A 25 -1.84 -1.19 18.88
N GLY A 26 -2.31 0.07 18.83
CA GLY A 26 -3.10 0.68 19.88
C GLY A 26 -4.45 -0.01 20.11
N GLY A 27 -5.21 -0.30 19.04
CA GLY A 27 -6.51 -0.97 19.16
C GLY A 27 -6.39 -2.38 19.76
N TRP A 28 -5.35 -3.12 19.34
CA TRP A 28 -5.09 -4.49 19.83
C TRP A 28 -4.55 -4.54 21.25
N PHE A 29 -3.84 -3.50 21.68
CA PHE A 29 -3.43 -3.35 23.07
C PHE A 29 -4.65 -3.25 24.00
N PHE A 30 -5.60 -2.35 23.69
CA PHE A 30 -6.81 -2.17 24.50
C PHE A 30 -7.71 -3.42 24.48
N LEU A 31 -7.78 -4.10 23.34
CA LEU A 31 -8.51 -5.36 23.22
C LEU A 31 -7.88 -6.46 24.09
N GLY A 32 -6.55 -6.57 24.10
CA GLY A 32 -5.82 -7.49 24.97
C GLY A 32 -5.89 -7.14 26.46
N LEU A 33 -5.93 -5.85 26.79
CA LEU A 33 -6.08 -5.38 28.17
C LEU A 33 -7.49 -5.67 28.73
N LEU A 34 -8.53 -5.53 27.88
CA LEU A 34 -9.92 -5.72 28.27
C LEU A 34 -10.35 -7.20 28.29
N LEU A 35 -9.94 -7.99 27.29
CA LEU A 35 -10.26 -9.42 27.18
C LEU A 35 -9.21 -10.35 27.79
N GLY A 36 -8.06 -9.81 28.22
CA GLY A 36 -6.97 -10.58 28.83
C GLY A 36 -6.39 -11.64 27.87
N PRO A 37 -6.25 -12.90 28.30
CA PRO A 37 -5.62 -13.95 27.48
C PRO A 37 -6.41 -14.25 26.20
N PHE A 38 -7.73 -14.06 26.21
CA PHE A 38 -8.54 -14.22 24.99
C PHE A 38 -8.16 -13.21 23.92
N GLY A 39 -7.81 -11.97 24.30
CA GLY A 39 -7.34 -10.96 23.35
C GLY A 39 -6.07 -11.37 22.61
N VAL A 40 -5.16 -12.10 23.28
CA VAL A 40 -3.94 -12.65 22.66
C VAL A 40 -4.28 -13.73 21.63
N ILE A 41 -5.24 -14.60 21.96
CA ILE A 41 -5.70 -15.67 21.05
C ILE A 41 -6.32 -15.05 19.78
N PHE A 42 -7.17 -14.02 19.93
CA PHE A 42 -7.71 -13.27 18.79
C PHE A 42 -6.62 -12.61 17.95
N ALA A 43 -5.56 -12.08 18.59
CA ALA A 43 -4.44 -11.44 17.88
C ALA A 43 -3.61 -12.46 17.09
N ALA A 44 -3.47 -13.67 17.64
CA ALA A 44 -2.76 -14.77 16.99
C ALA A 44 -3.50 -15.27 15.74
N ILE A 45 -4.82 -15.40 15.78
CA ILE A 45 -5.64 -15.92 14.67
C ILE A 45 -5.90 -14.85 13.60
N ALA A 46 -5.96 -13.57 13.98
CA ALA A 46 -6.15 -12.46 13.06
C ALA A 46 -5.14 -12.48 11.89
N GLY A 47 -5.62 -12.38 10.65
CA GLY A 47 -4.77 -12.27 9.45
C GLY A 47 -4.02 -10.94 9.34
N LYS A 48 -3.06 -10.86 8.41
CA LYS A 48 -2.32 -9.63 8.09
C LYS A 48 -3.26 -8.65 7.36
N GLU A 49 -3.23 -7.37 7.74
CA GLU A 49 -3.99 -6.32 7.04
C GLU A 49 -3.15 -5.70 5.93
N GLY A 50 -3.69 -5.72 4.72
CA GLY A 50 -3.05 -5.18 3.52
C GLY A 50 -3.35 -6.05 2.32
N PRO A 51 -3.17 -5.54 1.09
CA PRO A 51 -3.03 -6.43 -0.05
C PRO A 51 -1.92 -7.41 0.32
N ALA A 52 -2.16 -8.72 0.14
CA ALA A 52 -1.09 -9.71 0.22
C ALA A 52 0.11 -9.10 -0.52
N GLY A 53 1.27 -9.00 0.14
CA GLY A 53 2.32 -8.03 -0.20
C GLY A 53 2.82 -8.07 -1.65
N ASP A 54 2.37 -9.06 -2.40
CA ASP A 54 2.72 -9.39 -3.76
C ASP A 54 1.67 -8.94 -4.79
N GLU A 55 0.65 -8.15 -4.43
CA GLU A 55 -0.40 -7.70 -5.36
C GLU A 55 -0.46 -6.17 -5.56
N ARG A 56 -0.77 -5.73 -6.79
CA ARG A 56 -1.01 -4.35 -7.22
C ARG A 56 -2.19 -4.29 -8.19
N LYS A 57 -2.84 -3.14 -8.32
CA LYS A 57 -3.82 -2.93 -9.41
C LYS A 57 -3.13 -2.69 -10.74
N CYS A 58 -3.64 -3.30 -11.80
CA CYS A 58 -3.23 -2.99 -13.17
C CYS A 58 -3.69 -1.56 -13.53
N PRO A 59 -2.81 -0.68 -14.05
CA PRO A 59 -3.18 0.70 -14.41
C PRO A 59 -4.15 0.77 -15.60
N PHE A 60 -4.31 -0.32 -16.35
CA PHE A 60 -5.14 -0.31 -17.55
C PHE A 60 -6.52 -0.95 -17.39
N CYS A 61 -6.65 -2.00 -16.59
CA CYS A 61 -7.93 -2.71 -16.39
C CYS A 61 -8.40 -2.74 -14.93
N ALA A 62 -7.65 -2.12 -14.02
CA ALA A 62 -7.94 -2.00 -12.58
C ALA A 62 -8.03 -3.31 -11.78
N GLU A 63 -7.81 -4.46 -12.41
CA GLU A 63 -7.79 -5.78 -11.77
C GLU A 63 -6.52 -5.98 -10.92
N PHE A 64 -6.62 -6.81 -9.88
CA PHE A 64 -5.46 -7.14 -9.05
C PHE A 64 -4.54 -8.15 -9.75
N ILE A 65 -3.26 -7.78 -9.86
CA ILE A 65 -2.20 -8.58 -10.47
C ILE A 65 -1.01 -8.65 -9.54
N LYS A 66 -0.12 -9.63 -9.76
CA LYS A 66 1.12 -9.70 -8.99
C LYS A 66 1.96 -8.43 -9.20
N LYS A 67 2.64 -7.94 -8.16
CA LYS A 67 3.57 -6.82 -8.25
C LYS A 67 4.69 -7.06 -9.25
N GLU A 68 5.11 -8.31 -9.34
CA GLU A 68 6.14 -8.82 -10.25
C GLU A 68 5.62 -9.09 -11.68
N ALA A 69 4.32 -8.92 -11.93
CA ALA A 69 3.78 -9.15 -13.26
C ALA A 69 4.38 -8.13 -14.24
N VAL A 70 5.01 -8.63 -15.30
CA VAL A 70 5.46 -7.84 -16.46
C VAL A 70 4.28 -7.64 -17.43
N VAL A 71 3.40 -8.64 -17.56
CA VAL A 71 2.21 -8.60 -18.41
C VAL A 71 0.97 -8.92 -17.57
N CYS A 72 -0.07 -8.11 -17.72
CA CYS A 72 -1.35 -8.35 -17.06
C CYS A 72 -2.04 -9.59 -17.63
N LYS A 73 -2.30 -10.61 -16.79
CA LYS A 73 -3.03 -11.83 -17.20
C LYS A 73 -4.49 -11.62 -17.63
N HIS A 74 -5.08 -10.47 -17.29
CA HIS A 74 -6.48 -10.17 -17.58
C HIS A 74 -6.65 -9.40 -18.88
N CYS A 75 -5.85 -8.35 -19.09
CA CYS A 75 -5.97 -7.48 -20.26
C CYS A 75 -4.83 -7.61 -21.27
N GLY A 76 -3.82 -8.44 -20.99
CA GLY A 76 -2.69 -8.71 -21.88
C GLY A 76 -1.70 -7.56 -22.07
N LYS A 77 -1.90 -6.41 -21.41
CA LYS A 77 -1.00 -5.26 -21.53
C LYS A 77 0.23 -5.39 -20.66
N ASP A 78 1.34 -4.90 -21.19
CA ASP A 78 2.60 -4.78 -20.47
C ASP A 78 2.47 -3.73 -19.36
N VAL A 79 2.83 -4.11 -18.15
CA VAL A 79 2.75 -3.29 -16.92
C VAL A 79 4.14 -3.11 -16.28
N SER A 80 5.21 -3.54 -16.96
CA SER A 80 6.58 -3.50 -16.46
C SER A 80 7.11 -2.08 -16.23
N GLY A 81 6.63 -1.10 -17.02
CA GLY A 81 7.03 0.31 -16.97
C GLY A 81 6.15 1.24 -16.12
N ALA A 82 5.12 0.73 -15.44
CA ALA A 82 4.19 1.56 -14.67
C ALA A 82 4.77 2.08 -13.33
N GLY A 83 6.06 2.43 -13.29
CA GLY A 83 6.75 2.95 -12.12
C GLY A 83 8.03 3.75 -12.36
N THR A 84 8.84 3.49 -13.39
CA THR A 84 10.20 4.08 -13.48
C THR A 84 10.82 4.04 -14.87
N ASP A 85 10.17 4.57 -15.91
CA ASP A 85 10.90 4.86 -17.15
C ASP A 85 11.47 6.28 -17.07
N PRO A 86 12.79 6.48 -16.84
CA PRO A 86 13.40 7.81 -16.76
C PRO A 86 13.39 8.56 -18.10
N ASP A 87 13.04 7.88 -19.20
CA ASP A 87 12.94 8.42 -20.56
C ASP A 87 11.48 8.62 -21.01
N SER A 88 10.55 8.62 -20.07
CA SER A 88 9.15 8.87 -20.40
C SER A 88 8.92 10.36 -20.67
N THR A 89 8.49 10.67 -21.89
CA THR A 89 8.14 12.02 -22.36
C THR A 89 6.62 12.13 -22.60
N ILE A 90 6.07 13.32 -22.36
CA ILE A 90 4.71 13.74 -22.74
C ILE A 90 4.78 14.67 -23.95
N PRO A 91 3.96 14.45 -25.00
CA PRO A 91 3.80 15.42 -26.07
C PRO A 91 2.90 16.59 -25.63
N CYS A 92 3.33 17.81 -25.90
CA CYS A 92 2.54 19.02 -25.67
C CYS A 92 1.33 19.09 -26.62
N THR A 93 0.11 19.26 -26.08
CA THR A 93 -1.12 19.36 -26.89
C THR A 93 -1.25 20.67 -27.68
N GLN A 94 -0.46 21.70 -27.33
CA GLN A 94 -0.50 23.01 -27.97
C GLN A 94 0.51 23.17 -29.11
N CYS A 95 1.69 22.54 -29.01
CA CYS A 95 2.76 22.70 -30.00
C CYS A 95 3.42 21.40 -30.48
N GLY A 96 3.10 20.25 -29.87
CA GLY A 96 3.70 18.97 -30.23
C GLY A 96 5.13 18.74 -29.73
N HIS A 97 5.69 19.65 -28.93
CA HIS A 97 7.02 19.46 -28.34
C HIS A 97 7.01 18.33 -27.29
N GLU A 98 8.07 17.52 -27.27
CA GLU A 98 8.24 16.46 -26.28
C GLU A 98 8.85 17.04 -25.00
N ASN A 99 8.18 16.83 -23.87
CA ASN A 99 8.60 17.30 -22.56
C ASN A 99 8.72 16.11 -21.60
N PRO A 100 9.55 16.17 -20.54
CA PRO A 100 9.63 15.08 -19.57
C PRO A 100 8.28 14.89 -18.84
N LEU A 101 7.92 13.65 -18.46
CA LEU A 101 6.64 13.34 -17.79
C LEU A 101 6.31 14.22 -16.55
N ARG A 102 7.31 14.86 -15.94
CA ARG A 102 7.15 15.74 -14.77
C ARG A 102 7.33 17.23 -15.08
N ALA A 103 7.32 17.63 -16.35
CA ALA A 103 7.33 19.03 -16.72
C ALA A 103 6.02 19.70 -16.26
N TYR A 104 6.12 20.75 -15.44
CA TYR A 104 4.96 21.59 -15.08
C TYR A 104 4.68 22.67 -16.14
N LYS A 105 5.65 22.91 -17.02
CA LYS A 105 5.63 23.92 -18.08
C LYS A 105 6.31 23.36 -19.32
N CYS A 106 5.70 23.57 -20.49
CA CYS A 106 6.27 23.17 -21.76
C CYS A 106 7.47 24.03 -22.16
N GLU A 107 8.56 23.40 -22.55
CA GLU A 107 9.81 24.06 -22.98
C GLU A 107 9.70 24.70 -24.38
N GLY A 108 8.79 24.20 -25.23
CA GLY A 108 8.60 24.73 -26.58
C GLY A 108 7.67 25.95 -26.66
N CYS A 109 6.54 25.93 -25.94
CA CYS A 109 5.51 26.97 -26.03
C CYS A 109 5.18 27.69 -24.72
N GLY A 110 5.70 27.21 -23.58
CA GLY A 110 5.51 27.85 -22.28
C GLY A 110 4.15 27.65 -21.61
N HIS A 111 3.21 26.89 -22.18
CA HIS A 111 1.95 26.55 -21.52
C HIS A 111 2.17 25.61 -20.31
N TYR A 112 1.26 25.64 -19.34
CA TYR A 112 1.29 24.83 -18.12
C TYR A 112 0.45 23.56 -18.28
N PHE A 113 0.91 22.43 -17.72
CA PHE A 113 0.27 21.11 -17.83
C PHE A 113 -0.72 20.78 -16.68
N GLN A 114 -1.09 21.75 -15.84
CA GLN A 114 -1.97 21.52 -14.68
C GLN A 114 -3.46 21.57 -15.07
N ASP A 115 -4.16 20.49 -14.73
CA ASP A 115 -5.56 20.47 -14.28
C ASP A 115 -5.62 19.76 -12.92
#